data_AF-A0AB36TH95-F1
#
_entry.id   AF-A0AB36TH95-F1
#
_cell.length_a   1.000
_cell.length_b   1.000
_cell.length_c   1.000
_cell.angle_alpha   90.00
_cell.angle_beta   90.00
_cell.angle_gamma   90.00
#
_symmetry.space_group_name_H-M   'P 1'
#
loop_
_entity.id
_entity.type
_entity.pdbx_description
1 polymer ?
#
loop_
_entity_poly.entity_id
_entity_poly.type
_entity_poly.pdbx_seq_one_letter_code
_entity_poly.pdbx_strand_id
1 'polypeptide(L)'
;MKVWTLSARILLSIAAYVLSYILFVCSSIYWDLVFLFKTQSRVFIIINIVAFIIIGLCYNKFEKAVGVICMLFAAPSVLVHSKMLKSEPAESVYTRYFPLHLTALLFLIITVLLMAAIRLQKLDRQYDEMISGGASEADVKLIILNNIKVYSVFLAVILFSGFVLVALAFAMSKIKATRLTVIITVTTGVVLVLGCVLYLYRKWTKK
;
A
#
# COMPACT_ATOMS: atom_id res chain seq x y z
N MET A 1 -9.69 -18.08 -16.12
CA MET A 1 -9.83 -17.19 -14.95
C MET A 1 -8.48 -16.91 -14.29
N LYS A 2 -7.74 -17.95 -13.87
CA LYS A 2 -6.40 -17.86 -13.28
C LYS A 2 -5.39 -17.00 -14.05
N VAL A 3 -5.42 -17.04 -15.38
CA VAL A 3 -4.43 -16.30 -16.19
C VAL A 3 -4.62 -14.78 -16.03
N TRP A 4 -5.84 -14.28 -16.12
CA TRP A 4 -6.10 -12.84 -15.99
C TRP A 4 -5.94 -12.34 -14.55
N THR A 5 -6.38 -13.10 -13.55
CA THR A 5 -6.19 -12.75 -12.13
C THR A 5 -4.71 -12.73 -11.74
N LEU A 6 -3.91 -13.68 -12.26
CA LEU A 6 -2.46 -13.68 -12.09
C LEU A 6 -1.80 -12.45 -12.72
N SER A 7 -2.12 -12.13 -13.98
CA SER A 7 -1.59 -10.94 -14.64
C SER A 7 -1.97 -9.65 -13.89
N ALA A 8 -3.21 -9.55 -13.42
CA ALA A 8 -3.66 -8.40 -12.63
C ALA A 8 -2.91 -8.28 -11.29
N ARG A 9 -2.70 -9.39 -10.57
CA ARG A 9 -1.93 -9.41 -9.31
C ARG A 9 -0.49 -8.96 -9.49
N ILE A 10 0.16 -9.45 -10.55
CA ILE A 10 1.53 -9.07 -10.91
C ILE A 10 1.58 -7.58 -11.21
N LEU A 11 0.68 -7.07 -12.06
CA LEU A 11 0.63 -5.66 -12.44
C LEU A 11 0.41 -4.74 -11.23
N LEU A 12 -0.55 -5.07 -10.36
CA LEU A 12 -0.84 -4.31 -9.14
C LEU A 12 0.37 -4.29 -8.19
N SER A 13 1.07 -5.40 -8.06
CA SER A 13 2.24 -5.52 -7.18
C SER A 13 3.46 -4.81 -7.72
N ILE A 14 3.66 -4.88 -9.04
CA ILE A 14 4.68 -4.10 -9.77
C ILE A 14 4.44 -2.60 -9.59
N ALA A 15 3.20 -2.15 -9.77
CA ALA A 15 2.84 -0.74 -9.56
C ALA A 15 3.08 -0.31 -8.11
N ALA A 16 2.67 -1.13 -7.13
CA ALA A 16 2.93 -0.87 -5.72
C ALA A 16 4.42 -0.80 -5.40
N TYR A 17 5.22 -1.71 -5.96
CA TYR A 17 6.66 -1.77 -5.78
C TYR A 17 7.33 -0.50 -6.32
N VAL A 18 7.03 -0.11 -7.57
CA VAL A 18 7.59 1.10 -8.19
C VAL A 18 7.25 2.33 -7.36
N LEU A 19 5.99 2.49 -6.95
CA LEU A 19 5.58 3.62 -6.11
C LEU A 19 6.27 3.62 -4.74
N SER A 20 6.42 2.45 -4.12
CA SER A 20 7.13 2.33 -2.84
C SER A 20 8.61 2.67 -2.96
N TYR A 21 9.27 2.25 -4.05
CA TYR A 21 10.65 2.59 -4.32
C TYR A 21 10.83 4.09 -4.61
N ILE A 22 9.90 4.70 -5.34
CA ILE A 22 9.86 6.15 -5.55
C ILE A 22 9.77 6.89 -4.21
N LEU A 23 8.90 6.43 -3.29
CA LEU A 23 8.83 6.98 -1.94
C LEU A 23 10.14 6.81 -1.19
N PHE A 24 10.79 5.64 -1.29
CA PHE A 24 12.05 5.36 -0.62
C PHE A 24 13.18 6.28 -1.09
N VAL A 25 13.37 6.42 -2.41
CA VAL A 25 14.40 7.30 -3.01
C VAL A 25 14.22 8.76 -2.61
N CYS A 26 12.99 9.18 -2.33
CA CYS A 26 12.66 10.53 -1.86
C CYS A 26 12.70 10.68 -0.32
N SER A 27 13.26 9.70 0.41
CA SER A 27 13.41 9.73 1.88
C SER A 27 14.85 10.04 2.30
N SER A 28 15.03 10.62 3.50
CA SER A 28 16.36 10.85 4.10
C SER A 28 17.14 9.56 4.25
N ILE A 29 16.46 8.50 4.71
CA ILE A 29 17.07 7.20 4.96
C ILE A 29 17.76 6.66 3.70
N TYR A 30 17.19 6.86 2.51
CA TYR A 30 17.86 6.47 1.27
C TYR A 30 19.15 7.24 1.03
N TRP A 31 19.15 8.54 1.28
CA TRP A 31 20.33 9.40 1.10
C TRP A 31 21.40 9.13 2.16
N ASP A 32 21.02 8.86 3.40
CA ASP A 32 21.92 8.42 4.45
C ASP A 32 22.60 7.10 4.08
N LEU A 33 21.85 6.15 3.51
CA LEU A 33 22.41 4.91 2.97
C LEU A 33 23.38 5.20 1.81
N VAL A 34 23.00 6.04 0.84
CA VAL A 34 23.87 6.38 -0.29
C VAL A 34 25.18 7.06 0.17
N PHE A 35 25.11 7.90 1.19
CA PHE A 35 26.26 8.57 1.79
C PHE A 35 27.16 7.57 2.55
N LEU A 36 26.57 6.72 3.41
CA LEU A 36 27.27 5.67 4.16
C LEU A 36 27.97 4.68 3.22
N PHE A 37 27.33 4.31 2.11
CA PHE A 37 27.86 3.35 1.13
C PHE A 37 28.67 4.01 0.00
N LYS A 38 29.16 5.25 0.19
CA LYS A 38 30.08 5.98 -0.72
C LYS A 38 29.78 5.74 -2.21
N THR A 39 28.68 6.29 -2.72
CA THR A 39 28.35 6.34 -4.17
C THR A 39 28.05 5.01 -4.87
N GLN A 40 27.66 3.95 -4.16
CA GLN A 40 27.08 2.75 -4.79
C GLN A 40 25.58 2.89 -5.18
N SER A 41 25.10 4.11 -5.46
CA SER A 41 23.70 4.34 -5.88
C SER A 41 23.31 3.51 -7.12
N ARG A 42 24.26 3.28 -8.04
CA ARG A 42 24.07 2.38 -9.19
C ARG A 42 23.80 0.94 -8.78
N VAL A 43 24.47 0.44 -7.73
CA VAL A 43 24.26 -0.93 -7.22
C VAL A 43 22.86 -1.05 -6.62
N PHE A 44 22.41 -0.06 -5.85
CA PHE A 44 21.03 -0.02 -5.34
C PHE A 44 19.98 -0.01 -6.46
N ILE A 45 20.20 0.76 -7.52
CA ILE A 45 19.32 0.79 -8.69
C ILE A 45 19.30 -0.59 -9.38
N ILE A 46 20.47 -1.19 -9.61
CA ILE A 46 20.59 -2.51 -10.24
C ILE A 46 19.89 -3.58 -9.39
N ILE A 47 20.09 -3.60 -8.08
CA ILE A 47 19.41 -4.54 -7.17
C ILE A 47 17.89 -4.38 -7.27
N ASN A 48 17.38 -3.15 -7.33
CA ASN A 48 15.95 -2.89 -7.45
C ASN A 48 15.38 -3.29 -8.82
N ILE A 49 16.13 -3.11 -9.91
CA ILE A 49 15.75 -3.60 -11.25
C ILE A 49 15.74 -5.12 -11.28
N VAL A 50 16.76 -5.78 -10.70
CA VAL A 50 16.81 -7.24 -10.62
C VAL A 50 15.67 -7.78 -9.76
N ALA A 51 15.41 -7.17 -8.60
CA ALA A 51 14.28 -7.51 -7.76
C ALA A 51 12.95 -7.32 -8.51
N PHE A 52 12.80 -6.24 -9.29
CA PHE A 52 11.62 -6.00 -10.13
C PHE A 52 11.39 -7.12 -11.16
N ILE A 53 12.45 -7.56 -11.85
CA ILE A 53 12.38 -8.67 -12.80
C ILE A 53 12.02 -9.98 -12.10
N ILE A 54 12.64 -10.27 -10.94
CA ILE A 54 12.33 -11.46 -10.13
C ILE A 54 10.89 -11.45 -9.66
N ILE A 55 10.36 -10.28 -9.25
CA ILE A 55 8.96 -10.13 -8.85
C ILE A 55 8.04 -10.43 -10.03
N GLY A 56 8.34 -9.93 -11.23
CA GLY A 56 7.55 -10.21 -12.43
C GLY A 56 7.54 -11.70 -12.81
N LEU A 57 8.71 -12.36 -12.77
CA LEU A 57 8.87 -13.75 -13.19
C LEU A 57 8.42 -14.77 -12.13
N CYS A 58 8.65 -14.48 -10.85
CA CYS A 58 8.48 -15.41 -9.74
C CYS A 58 7.43 -14.96 -8.70
N TYR A 59 6.50 -14.08 -9.08
CA TYR A 59 5.53 -13.48 -8.16
C TYR A 59 4.83 -14.48 -7.24
N ASN A 60 4.38 -15.62 -7.78
CA ASN A 60 3.65 -16.65 -7.02
C ASN A 60 4.43 -17.20 -5.81
N LYS A 61 5.77 -17.14 -5.83
CA LYS A 61 6.63 -17.59 -4.73
C LYS A 61 6.93 -16.47 -3.73
N PHE A 62 6.95 -15.21 -4.18
CA PHE A 62 7.45 -14.07 -3.39
C PHE A 62 6.37 -13.05 -2.99
N GLU A 63 5.10 -13.28 -3.31
CA GLU A 63 4.00 -12.33 -3.08
C GLU A 63 3.95 -11.72 -1.66
N LYS A 64 4.14 -12.52 -0.61
CA LYS A 64 4.19 -12.00 0.77
C LYS A 64 5.42 -11.11 1.00
N ALA A 65 6.57 -11.52 0.46
CA ALA A 65 7.81 -10.75 0.56
C ALA A 65 7.69 -9.41 -0.17
N VAL A 66 7.03 -9.38 -1.34
CA VAL A 66 6.75 -8.13 -2.07
C VAL A 66 5.96 -7.16 -1.21
N GLY A 67 4.89 -7.61 -0.56
CA GLY A 67 4.13 -6.77 0.36
C GLY A 67 4.99 -6.19 1.50
N VAL A 68 5.84 -7.01 2.11
CA VAL A 68 6.75 -6.56 3.18
C VAL A 68 7.77 -5.55 2.65
N ILE A 69 8.39 -5.80 1.50
CA ILE A 69 9.39 -4.91 0.89
C ILE A 69 8.74 -3.56 0.53
N CYS A 70 7.55 -3.56 -0.07
CA CYS A 70 6.85 -2.32 -0.40
C CYS A 70 6.56 -1.48 0.85
N MET A 71 6.17 -2.12 1.97
CA MET A 71 5.95 -1.41 3.24
C MET A 71 7.26 -0.92 3.85
N LEU A 72 8.34 -1.70 3.78
CA LEU A 72 9.68 -1.29 4.24
C LEU A 72 10.21 -0.09 3.44
N PHE A 73 9.98 -0.05 2.13
CA PHE A 73 10.38 1.07 1.27
C PHE A 73 9.54 2.32 1.51
N ALA A 74 8.23 2.16 1.73
CA ALA A 74 7.34 3.29 1.93
C ALA A 74 7.38 3.87 3.36
N ALA A 75 7.71 3.05 4.37
CA ALA A 75 7.70 3.44 5.78
C ALA A 75 8.63 4.62 6.14
N PRO A 76 9.90 4.69 5.67
CA PRO A 76 10.80 5.81 5.89
C PRO A 76 10.16 7.17 5.63
N SER A 77 9.52 7.32 4.47
CA SER A 77 8.88 8.58 4.07
C SER A 77 7.69 8.96 4.94
N VAL A 78 6.95 7.98 5.48
CA VAL A 78 5.86 8.24 6.43
C VAL A 78 6.40 8.58 7.82
N LEU A 79 7.46 7.90 8.27
CA LEU A 79 8.04 8.07 9.60
C LEU A 79 8.67 9.44 9.80
N VAL A 80 9.34 9.98 8.79
CA VAL A 80 9.91 11.34 8.80
C VAL A 80 8.81 12.38 9.04
N HIS A 81 7.70 12.28 8.30
CA HIS A 81 6.56 13.18 8.45
C HIS A 81 5.82 13.03 9.78
N SER A 82 5.89 11.86 10.42
CA SER A 82 5.27 11.59 11.73
C SER A 82 6.05 12.16 12.93
N LYS A 83 7.24 12.75 12.70
CA LYS A 83 8.19 13.18 13.76
C LYS A 83 8.61 12.07 14.72
N MET A 84 8.43 10.80 14.35
CA MET A 84 8.91 9.66 15.14
C MET A 84 10.43 9.44 14.99
N LEU A 85 11.01 9.84 13.85
CA LEU A 85 12.46 10.04 13.74
C LEU A 85 12.79 11.45 14.26
N LYS A 86 13.17 11.55 15.54
CA LYS A 86 13.54 12.82 16.20
C LYS A 86 14.98 13.28 15.95
N SER A 87 15.69 12.63 15.04
CA SER A 87 17.12 12.85 14.82
C SER A 87 17.41 13.07 13.34
N GLU A 88 16.90 14.16 12.77
CA GLU A 88 17.59 14.75 11.61
C GLU A 88 18.41 15.92 12.13
N PRO A 89 19.75 15.90 12.00
CA PRO A 89 20.56 17.06 12.32
C PRO A 89 20.08 18.25 11.49
N ALA A 90 20.02 19.42 12.12
CA ALA A 90 19.41 20.65 11.62
C ALA A 90 19.99 21.21 10.30
N GLU A 91 20.88 20.49 9.61
CA GLU A 91 21.64 20.96 8.45
C GLU A 91 21.79 19.93 7.31
N SER A 92 21.12 18.76 7.30
CA SER A 92 21.16 17.90 6.10
C SER A 92 20.18 18.37 5.02
N VAL A 93 20.76 19.12 4.10
CA VAL A 93 20.27 19.50 2.78
C VAL A 93 19.81 18.26 1.99
N TYR A 94 18.58 17.80 2.21
CA TYR A 94 17.90 16.89 1.28
C TYR A 94 16.58 17.51 0.84
N THR A 95 16.69 18.41 -0.14
CA THR A 95 15.63 19.19 -0.80
C THR A 95 14.62 18.37 -1.62
N ARG A 96 14.51 17.06 -1.40
CA ARG A 96 13.70 16.14 -2.23
C ARG A 96 12.65 15.32 -1.47
N TYR A 97 12.14 15.85 -0.36
CA TYR A 97 10.96 15.24 0.25
C TYR A 97 9.73 15.54 -0.58
N PHE A 98 8.91 14.52 -0.84
CA PHE A 98 7.55 14.79 -1.26
C PHE A 98 6.82 15.55 -0.14
N PRO A 99 5.97 16.53 -0.51
CA PRO A 99 5.12 17.19 0.46
C PRO A 99 4.23 16.15 1.16
N LEU A 100 3.94 16.37 2.44
CA LEU A 100 3.18 15.48 3.32
C LEU A 100 1.97 14.83 2.64
N HIS A 101 1.19 15.64 1.92
CA HIS A 101 -0.05 15.24 1.25
C HIS A 101 0.21 14.26 0.10
N LEU A 102 1.27 14.49 -0.67
CA LEU A 102 1.67 13.61 -1.76
C LEU A 102 2.23 12.28 -1.22
N THR A 103 3.01 12.33 -0.14
CA THR A 103 3.47 11.12 0.55
C THR A 103 2.30 10.28 1.07
N ALA A 104 1.32 10.91 1.74
CA ALA A 104 0.14 10.24 2.24
C ALA A 104 -0.71 9.63 1.11
N LEU A 105 -0.88 10.35 0.00
CA LEU A 105 -1.59 9.86 -1.18
C LEU A 105 -0.89 8.64 -1.81
N LEU A 106 0.42 8.73 -2.04
CA LEU A 106 1.21 7.64 -2.61
C LEU A 106 1.18 6.41 -1.70
N PHE A 107 1.31 6.59 -0.39
CA PHE A 107 1.22 5.52 0.60
C PHE A 107 -0.16 4.83 0.59
N LEU A 108 -1.25 5.61 0.50
CA LEU A 108 -2.61 5.07 0.37
C LEU A 108 -2.76 4.25 -0.92
N ILE A 109 -2.27 4.75 -2.05
CA ILE A 109 -2.32 4.04 -3.34
C ILE A 109 -1.55 2.71 -3.24
N ILE A 110 -0.32 2.73 -2.72
CA ILE A 110 0.48 1.50 -2.51
C ILE A 110 -0.31 0.49 -1.68
N THR A 111 -0.90 0.93 -0.57
CA THR A 111 -1.68 0.06 0.32
C THR A 111 -2.88 -0.56 -0.39
N VAL A 112 -3.62 0.23 -1.18
CA VAL A 112 -4.78 -0.25 -1.94
C VAL A 112 -4.39 -1.23 -3.04
N LEU A 113 -3.30 -0.96 -3.77
CA LEU A 113 -2.77 -1.88 -4.79
C LEU A 113 -2.37 -3.23 -4.18
N LEU A 114 -1.68 -3.23 -3.04
CA LEU A 114 -1.32 -4.46 -2.32
C LEU A 114 -2.56 -5.21 -1.81
N MET A 115 -3.55 -4.50 -1.25
CA MET A 115 -4.81 -5.11 -0.82
C MET A 115 -5.59 -5.74 -1.97
N ALA A 116 -5.57 -5.11 -3.15
CA ALA A 116 -6.19 -5.65 -4.36
C ALA A 116 -5.50 -6.94 -4.82
N ALA A 117 -4.16 -6.94 -4.89
CA ALA A 117 -3.37 -8.10 -5.27
C ALA A 117 -3.62 -9.30 -4.32
N ILE A 118 -3.55 -9.08 -3.01
CA ILE A 118 -3.80 -10.11 -1.99
C ILE A 118 -5.23 -10.67 -2.10
N ARG A 119 -6.23 -9.82 -2.40
CA ARG A 119 -7.61 -10.30 -2.53
C ARG A 119 -7.78 -11.19 -3.73
N LEU A 120 -7.22 -10.82 -4.89
CA LEU A 120 -7.26 -11.65 -6.09
C LEU A 120 -6.61 -13.02 -5.84
N GLN A 121 -5.50 -13.07 -5.10
CA GLN A 121 -4.88 -14.34 -4.71
C GLN A 121 -5.83 -15.23 -3.88
N LYS A 122 -6.52 -14.64 -2.91
CA LYS A 122 -7.49 -15.38 -2.08
C LYS A 122 -8.65 -15.90 -2.91
N LEU A 123 -9.10 -15.15 -3.92
CA LEU A 123 -10.16 -15.58 -4.82
C LEU A 123 -9.71 -16.71 -5.74
N ASP A 124 -8.46 -16.70 -6.22
CA ASP A 124 -7.90 -17.83 -6.98
C ASP A 124 -7.87 -19.12 -6.15
N ARG A 125 -7.50 -19.03 -4.86
CA ARG A 125 -7.53 -20.20 -3.96
C ARG A 125 -8.95 -20.69 -3.69
N GLN A 126 -9.87 -19.77 -3.42
CA GLN A 126 -11.29 -20.11 -3.24
C GLN A 126 -11.89 -20.76 -4.48
N TYR A 127 -11.50 -20.31 -5.67
CA TYR A 127 -11.87 -20.96 -6.92
C TYR A 127 -11.41 -22.42 -6.95
N ASP A 128 -10.13 -22.68 -6.66
CA ASP A 128 -9.58 -24.04 -6.67
C ASP A 128 -10.22 -24.96 -5.61
N GLU A 129 -10.50 -24.43 -4.42
CA GLU A 129 -11.18 -25.15 -3.34
C GLU A 129 -12.62 -25.52 -3.73
N MET A 130 -13.36 -24.61 -4.37
CA MET A 130 -14.75 -24.88 -4.79
C MET A 130 -14.81 -25.89 -5.95
N ILE A 131 -13.91 -25.76 -6.94
CA ILE A 131 -13.85 -26.70 -8.06
C ILE A 131 -13.43 -28.09 -7.59
N SER A 132 -12.42 -28.20 -6.71
CA SER A 132 -12.02 -29.50 -6.14
C SER A 132 -13.09 -30.11 -5.23
N GLY A 133 -13.96 -29.29 -4.64
CA GLY A 133 -15.16 -29.73 -3.92
C GLY A 133 -16.33 -30.18 -4.80
N GLY A 134 -16.16 -30.22 -6.13
CA GLY A 134 -17.19 -30.69 -7.06
C GLY A 134 -18.23 -29.64 -7.47
N ALA A 135 -18.00 -28.36 -7.16
CA ALA A 135 -18.90 -27.29 -7.59
C ALA A 135 -18.81 -27.05 -9.11
N SER A 136 -19.94 -26.67 -9.71
CA SER A 136 -20.02 -26.30 -11.13
C SER A 136 -19.13 -25.11 -11.45
N GLU A 137 -18.30 -25.23 -12.49
CA GLU A 137 -17.37 -24.18 -12.91
C GLU A 137 -18.08 -22.87 -13.29
N ALA A 138 -19.28 -22.96 -13.88
CA ALA A 138 -20.07 -21.80 -14.27
C ALA A 138 -20.54 -21.00 -13.04
N ASP A 139 -21.00 -21.69 -12.00
CA ASP A 139 -21.50 -21.06 -10.77
C ASP A 139 -20.35 -20.45 -9.97
N VAL A 140 -19.23 -21.17 -9.85
CA VAL A 140 -18.03 -20.66 -9.17
C VAL A 140 -17.50 -19.41 -9.86
N LYS A 141 -17.48 -19.36 -11.20
CA LYS A 141 -17.08 -18.16 -11.96
C LYS A 141 -17.97 -16.96 -11.63
N LEU A 142 -19.29 -17.14 -11.62
CA LEU A 142 -20.24 -16.08 -11.26
C LEU A 142 -20.02 -15.57 -9.83
N ILE A 143 -19.85 -16.47 -8.86
CA ILE A 143 -19.60 -16.14 -7.46
C ILE A 143 -18.33 -15.31 -7.32
N ILE A 144 -17.22 -15.75 -7.93
CA ILE A 144 -15.95 -15.03 -7.83
C ILE A 144 -16.04 -13.67 -8.53
N LEU A 145 -16.66 -13.57 -9.69
CA LEU A 145 -16.79 -12.31 -10.41
C LEU A 145 -17.63 -11.29 -9.62
N ASN A 146 -18.71 -11.75 -8.97
CA ASN A 146 -19.48 -10.92 -8.06
C ASN A 146 -18.64 -10.47 -6.85
N ASN A 147 -17.84 -11.37 -6.27
CA ASN A 147 -16.93 -11.04 -5.17
C ASN A 147 -15.86 -10.01 -5.57
N ILE A 148 -15.34 -10.07 -6.80
CA ILE A 148 -14.41 -9.06 -7.34
C ILE A 148 -15.13 -7.71 -7.42
N LYS A 149 -16.36 -7.67 -7.95
CA LYS A 149 -17.16 -6.45 -8.09
C LYS A 149 -17.46 -5.80 -6.73
N VAL A 150 -17.88 -6.58 -5.75
CA VAL A 150 -18.16 -6.06 -4.40
C VAL A 150 -16.87 -5.52 -3.75
N TYR A 151 -15.76 -6.23 -3.93
CA TYR A 151 -14.48 -5.79 -3.36
C TYR A 151 -13.90 -4.57 -4.07
N SER A 152 -14.09 -4.42 -5.38
CA SER A 152 -13.64 -3.23 -6.09
C SER A 152 -14.41 -1.99 -5.65
N VAL A 153 -15.71 -2.10 -5.40
CA VAL A 153 -16.51 -1.03 -4.78
C VAL A 153 -15.96 -0.67 -3.40
N PHE A 154 -15.66 -1.67 -2.56
CA PHE A 154 -15.06 -1.43 -1.25
C PHE A 154 -13.71 -0.69 -1.35
N LEU A 155 -12.81 -1.10 -2.26
CA LEU A 155 -11.55 -0.41 -2.49
C LEU A 155 -11.74 1.01 -3.02
N ALA A 156 -12.72 1.24 -3.89
CA ALA A 156 -13.05 2.57 -4.39
C ALA A 156 -13.52 3.49 -3.24
N VAL A 157 -14.33 2.97 -2.31
CA VAL A 157 -14.75 3.71 -1.11
C VAL A 157 -13.56 4.03 -0.21
N ILE A 158 -12.62 3.10 0.00
CA ILE A 158 -11.39 3.36 0.76
C ILE A 158 -10.54 4.43 0.08
N LEU A 159 -10.31 4.33 -1.24
CA LEU A 159 -9.54 5.32 -1.99
C LEU A 159 -10.19 6.69 -1.91
N PHE A 160 -11.51 6.77 -2.12
CA PHE A 160 -12.25 8.02 -2.09
C PHE A 160 -12.22 8.66 -0.69
N SER A 161 -12.54 7.90 0.35
CA SER A 161 -12.49 8.39 1.74
C SER A 161 -11.07 8.81 2.15
N GLY A 162 -10.05 8.04 1.76
CA GLY A 162 -8.66 8.40 1.99
C GLY A 162 -8.24 9.66 1.23
N PHE A 163 -8.67 9.83 -0.02
CA PHE A 163 -8.43 11.04 -0.80
C PHE A 163 -9.09 12.27 -0.15
N VAL A 164 -10.34 12.14 0.31
CA VAL A 164 -11.03 13.20 1.06
C VAL A 164 -10.26 13.57 2.32
N LEU A 165 -9.76 12.59 3.08
CA LEU A 165 -8.95 12.85 4.29
C LEU A 165 -7.64 13.57 3.98
N VAL A 166 -6.93 13.16 2.92
CA VAL A 166 -5.70 13.83 2.47
C VAL A 166 -5.99 15.27 2.04
N ALA A 167 -7.06 15.48 1.27
CA ALA A 167 -7.48 16.82 0.86
C ALA A 167 -7.88 17.70 2.05
N LEU A 168 -8.58 17.13 3.04
CA LEU A 168 -8.93 17.82 4.27
C LEU A 168 -7.67 18.19 5.05
N ALA A 169 -6.76 17.25 5.26
CA ALA A 169 -5.48 17.50 5.94
C ALA A 169 -4.67 18.60 5.25
N PHE A 170 -4.69 18.67 3.92
CA PHE A 170 -4.09 19.76 3.16
C PHE A 170 -4.76 21.11 3.42
N ALA A 171 -6.08 21.17 3.30
CA ALA A 171 -6.84 22.39 3.57
C ALA A 171 -6.62 22.88 5.01
N MET A 172 -6.67 21.97 5.99
CA MET A 172 -6.42 22.29 7.40
C MET A 172 -4.98 22.74 7.66
N SER A 173 -4.00 22.26 6.91
CA SER A 173 -2.61 22.71 7.05
C SER A 173 -2.37 24.15 6.60
N LYS A 174 -3.27 24.70 5.76
CA LYS A 174 -3.20 26.09 5.28
C LYS A 174 -3.99 27.07 6.15
N ILE A 175 -4.92 26.57 6.96
CA ILE A 175 -5.68 27.36 7.93
C ILE A 175 -4.94 27.25 9.27
N LYS A 176 -4.89 28.30 10.10
CA LYS A 176 -4.36 28.17 11.47
C LYS A 176 -5.11 27.03 12.16
N ALA A 177 -4.42 25.91 12.41
CA ALA A 177 -5.02 24.71 12.98
C ALA A 177 -5.67 25.05 14.32
N THR A 178 -7.01 25.11 14.35
CA THR A 178 -7.75 25.33 15.60
C THR A 178 -7.90 23.99 16.32
N ARG A 179 -7.97 23.98 17.65
CA ARG A 179 -8.15 22.76 18.46
C ARG A 179 -9.26 21.83 17.91
N LEU A 180 -10.35 22.43 17.45
CA LEU A 180 -11.52 21.72 16.94
C LEU A 180 -11.19 20.87 15.71
N THR A 181 -10.30 21.35 14.85
CA THR A 181 -9.91 20.70 13.60
C THR A 181 -8.99 19.51 13.81
N VAL A 182 -8.11 19.60 14.81
CA VAL A 182 -7.30 18.47 15.29
C VAL A 182 -8.19 17.38 15.88
N ILE A 183 -9.18 17.77 16.70
CA ILE A 183 -10.12 16.82 17.32
C ILE A 183 -10.91 16.06 16.24
N ILE A 184 -11.46 16.75 15.23
CA ILE A 184 -12.18 16.12 14.13
C ILE A 184 -11.27 15.15 13.36
N THR A 185 -10.05 15.56 13.03
CA THR A 185 -9.13 14.71 12.25
C THR A 185 -8.75 13.43 13.03
N VAL A 186 -8.43 13.57 14.32
CA VAL A 186 -8.09 12.43 15.20
C VAL A 186 -9.29 11.50 15.39
N THR A 187 -10.47 12.05 15.71
CA THR A 187 -11.68 11.24 15.90
C THR A 187 -12.06 10.50 14.62
N THR A 188 -11.98 11.14 13.45
CA THR A 188 -12.25 10.50 12.17
C THR A 188 -11.27 9.36 11.90
N GLY A 189 -9.98 9.56 12.16
CA GLY A 189 -8.96 8.51 12.07
C GLY A 189 -9.23 7.33 13.00
N VAL A 190 -9.58 7.59 14.26
CA VAL A 190 -9.92 6.55 15.25
C VAL A 190 -11.17 5.77 14.83
N VAL A 191 -12.21 6.45 14.35
CA VAL A 191 -13.45 5.81 13.87
C VAL A 191 -13.16 4.90 12.66
N LEU A 192 -12.29 5.33 11.74
CA LEU A 192 -11.86 4.51 10.60
C LEU A 192 -11.07 3.28 11.04
N VAL A 193 -10.13 3.43 11.98
CA VAL A 193 -9.37 2.30 12.54
C VAL A 193 -10.31 1.32 13.25
N LEU A 194 -11.22 1.81 14.09
CA LEU A 194 -12.23 1.00 14.76
C LEU A 194 -13.14 0.28 13.76
N GLY A 195 -13.57 0.96 12.69
CA GLY A 195 -14.35 0.36 11.61
C GLY A 195 -13.61 -0.78 10.91
N CYS A 196 -12.32 -0.59 10.62
CA CYS A 196 -11.46 -1.63 10.07
C CYS A 196 -11.28 -2.82 11.04
N VAL A 197 -11.04 -2.55 12.33
CA VAL A 197 -10.88 -3.59 13.37
C VAL A 197 -12.19 -4.37 13.56
N LEU A 198 -13.33 -3.70 13.63
CA LEU A 198 -14.65 -4.34 13.79
C LEU A 198 -15.01 -5.19 12.56
N TYR A 199 -14.70 -4.71 11.36
CA TYR A 199 -14.89 -5.48 10.12
C TYR A 199 -14.02 -6.75 10.11
N LEU A 200 -12.75 -6.64 10.51
CA LEU A 200 -11.85 -7.79 10.64
C LEU A 200 -12.30 -8.74 11.75
N TYR A 201 -12.73 -8.22 12.90
CA TYR A 201 -13.19 -9.00 14.04
C TYR A 201 -14.45 -9.81 13.69
N ARG A 202 -15.46 -9.19 13.06
CA ARG A 202 -16.66 -9.91 12.60
C ARG A 202 -16.36 -11.05 11.63
N LYS A 203 -15.31 -10.90 10.82
CA LYS A 203 -14.85 -11.96 9.90
C LYS A 203 -14.20 -13.13 10.65
N TRP A 204 -13.61 -12.90 11.81
CA TRP A 204 -12.97 -13.93 12.64
C TRP A 204 -13.96 -14.63 13.56
N THR A 205 -14.98 -13.95 14.05
CA THR A 205 -15.99 -14.52 14.96
C THR A 205 -17.15 -15.22 14.26
N LYS A 206 -17.37 -14.98 12.96
CA LYS A 206 -18.36 -15.71 12.14
C LYS A 206 -17.71 -16.85 11.33
N LYS A 207 -16.92 -17.68 11.98
CA LYS A 207 -16.58 -19.02 11.48
C LYS A 207 -17.56 -20.03 12.04
#